data_AF-A0A973YNZ0-F1
#
_entry.id   AF-A0A973YNZ0-F1
#
_cell.length_a   1.000
_cell.length_b   1.000
_cell.length_c   1.000
_cell.angle_alpha   90.00
_cell.angle_beta   90.00
_cell.angle_gamma   90.00
#
_symmetry.space_group_name_H-M   'P 1'
#
loop_
_entity.id
_entity.type
_entity.pdbx_description
1 polymer ?
#
loop_
_entity_poly.entity_id
_entity_poly.type
_entity_poly.pdbx_seq_one_letter_code
_entity_poly.pdbx_strand_id
1 'polypeptide(L)' 'MLADVCESHGTTLPAAALHFPYRHPAVTSVVLGMRTPAQVKQNLDLASQTVPDQLWADLRDRGLIT' A
#
# COMPACT_ATOMS: atom_id res chain seq x y z
N MET A 1 15.48 2.72 3.19
CA MET A 1 14.54 3.54 2.38
C MET A 1 13.12 3.03 2.61
N LEU A 2 12.07 3.77 2.23
CA LEU A 2 10.66 3.37 2.47
C LEU A 2 10.33 2.01 1.84
N ALA A 3 10.83 1.74 0.63
CA ALA A 3 10.65 0.46 -0.05
C ALA A 3 11.23 -0.72 0.75
N ASP A 4 12.46 -0.60 1.27
CA ASP A 4 13.11 -1.65 2.06
C ASP A 4 12.30 -2.03 3.30
N VAL A 5 11.61 -1.06 3.93
CA VAL A 5 10.72 -1.33 5.06
C VAL A 5 9.49 -2.11 4.58
N CYS A 6 8.85 -1.71 3.48
CA CYS A 6 7.74 -2.49 2.92
C CYS A 6 8.15 -3.95 2.62
N GLU A 7 9.34 -4.13 2.02
CA GLU A 7 9.89 -5.45 1.68
C GLU A 7 10.19 -6.30 2.93
N SER A 8 10.73 -5.69 4.00
CA SER A 8 10.99 -6.41 5.26
C SER A 8 9.71 -6.91 5.94
N HIS A 9 8.56 -6.29 5.63
CA HIS A 9 7.23 -6.71 6.09
C HIS A 9 6.51 -7.61 5.07
N GLY A 10 7.20 -8.11 4.04
CA GLY A 10 6.65 -9.07 3.08
C GLY A 10 5.64 -8.47 2.09
N THR A 11 5.66 -7.15 1.88
CA THR A 11 4.83 -6.47 0.89
C THR A 11 5.69 -5.59 -0.02
N THR A 12 5.06 -4.88 -0.95
CA THR A 12 5.74 -3.95 -1.86
C THR A 12 5.29 -2.53 -1.57
N LEU A 13 6.14 -1.54 -1.88
CA LEU A 13 5.77 -0.13 -1.72
C LEU A 13 4.49 0.25 -2.49
N PRO A 14 4.27 -0.19 -3.75
CA PRO A 14 3.01 0.09 -4.44
C PRO A 14 1.77 -0.52 -3.76
N ALA A 15 1.90 -1.73 -3.18
CA ALA A 15 0.82 -2.32 -2.42
C ALA A 15 0.55 -1.53 -1.14
N ALA A 16 1.58 -1.21 -0.36
CA ALA A 16 1.44 -0.35 0.82
C ALA A 16 0.79 1.00 0.47
N ALA A 17 1.24 1.67 -0.60
CA ALA A 17 0.68 2.95 -1.03
C ALA A 17 -0.80 2.86 -1.41
N LEU A 18 -1.22 1.77 -2.07
CA LEU A 18 -2.63 1.51 -2.41
C LEU A 18 -3.48 1.33 -1.15
N HIS A 19 -2.97 0.60 -0.16
CA HIS A 19 -3.71 0.27 1.07
C HIS A 19 -3.70 1.38 2.12
N PHE A 20 -2.70 2.27 2.11
CA PHE A 20 -2.53 3.33 3.11
C PHE A 20 -3.78 4.21 3.33
N PRO A 21 -4.51 4.70 2.30
CA PRO A 21 -5.69 5.54 2.50
C PRO A 21 -6.80 4.84 3.29
N TYR A 22 -6.96 3.52 3.16
CA TYR A 22 -7.99 2.76 3.90
C TYR A 22 -7.76 2.69 5.41
N ARG A 23 -6.60 3.17 5.90
CA ARG A 23 -6.37 3.33 7.34
C ARG A 23 -7.21 4.44 7.97
N HIS A 24 -7.77 5.34 7.17
CA HIS A 24 -8.67 6.36 7.67
C HIS A 24 -10.13 5.90 7.51
N PRO A 25 -10.94 5.89 8.58
CA PRO A 25 -12.30 5.30 8.55
C PRO A 25 -13.27 6.00 7.59
N ALA A 26 -12.99 7.25 7.19
CA ALA A 26 -13.80 7.96 6.20
C ALA A 26 -13.53 7.54 4.75
N VAL A 27 -12.50 6.73 4.47
CA VAL A 27 -12.15 6.31 3.11
C VAL A 27 -12.89 5.02 2.76
N THR A 28 -13.81 5.10 1.82
CA THR A 28 -14.60 3.96 1.34
C THR A 28 -14.08 3.37 0.03
N SER A 29 -13.31 4.14 -0.75
CA SER A 29 -12.76 3.71 -2.04
C SER A 29 -11.50 4.50 -2.41
N VAL A 30 -10.55 3.84 -3.08
CA VAL A 30 -9.36 4.45 -3.68
C VAL A 30 -9.43 4.32 -5.20
N VAL A 31 -9.31 5.45 -5.92
CA VAL A 31 -9.34 5.47 -7.39
C VAL A 31 -7.95 5.20 -7.94
N LEU A 32 -7.83 4.24 -8.85
CA LEU A 32 -6.57 3.87 -9.51
C LEU A 32 -6.61 4.21 -10.99
N GLY A 33 -5.59 4.94 -11.45
CA GLY A 33 -5.43 5.28 -12.87
C GLY A 33 -4.85 4.13 -13.70
N MET A 34 -5.31 3.99 -14.94
CA MET A 34 -4.83 2.98 -15.88
C MET A 34 -5.11 3.38 -17.33
N ARG A 35 -4.26 2.91 -18.26
CA ARG A 35 -4.35 3.15 -19.72
C ARG A 35 -4.30 1.86 -20.53
N THR A 36 -3.89 0.74 -19.93
CA THR A 36 -3.76 -0.55 -20.61
C THR A 36 -4.38 -1.69 -19.79
N PRO A 37 -4.80 -2.79 -20.43
CA PRO A 37 -5.29 -3.98 -19.71
C PRO A 37 -4.28 -4.56 -18.72
N ALA A 38 -2.98 -4.46 -19.02
CA ALA A 38 -1.92 -4.91 -18.11
C ALA A 38 -1.91 -4.11 -16.79
N GLN A 39 -2.18 -2.80 -16.85
CA GLN A 39 -2.27 -1.96 -15.66
C GLN A 39 -3.53 -2.25 -14.83
N VAL A 40 -4.65 -2.64 -15.48
CA VAL A 40 -5.83 -3.14 -14.77
C VAL A 40 -5.45 -4.35 -13.92
N LYS A 41 -4.79 -5.34 -14.55
CA LYS A 41 -4.35 -6.55 -13.86
C LYS A 41 -3.39 -6.24 -12.72
N GLN A 42 -2.38 -5.40 -12.96
CA GLN A 42 -1.44 -4.97 -11.92
C GLN A 42 -2.16 -4.30 -10.73
N ASN A 43 -3.13 -3.43 -10.99
CA ASN A 43 -3.90 -2.77 -9.94
C ASN A 43 -4.71 -3.77 -9.10
N LEU A 44 -5.32 -4.77 -9.74
CA LEU A 44 -6.04 -5.84 -9.05
C LEU A 44 -5.09 -6.75 -8.24
N ASP A 45 -3.94 -7.09 -8.80
CA ASP A 45 -2.91 -7.87 -8.11
C ASP A 45 -2.38 -7.13 -6.88
N LEU A 46 -2.18 -5.81 -6.95
CA LEU A 46 -1.80 -4.99 -5.79
C LEU A 46 -2.93 -4.86 -4.76
N ALA A 47 -4.16 -4.64 -5.21
CA ALA A 47 -5.32 -4.51 -4.32
C ALA A 47 -5.63 -5.79 -3.53
N SER A 48 -5.31 -6.96 -4.11
CA SER A 48 -5.51 -8.27 -3.46
C SER A 48 -4.40 -8.66 -2.49
N GLN A 49 -3.27 -7.97 -2.47
CA GLN A 49 -2.20 -8.22 -1.50
C GLN A 49 -2.62 -7.84 -0.08
N THR A 50 -2.17 -8.62 0.89
CA THR A 50 -2.29 -8.28 2.30
C THR A 50 -1.14 -7.37 2.71
N VAL A 51 -1.44 -6.27 3.39
CA VAL A 51 -0.43 -5.38 3.99
C VAL A 51 -0.50 -5.55 5.51
N PRO A 52 0.55 -6.09 6.16
CA PRO A 52 0.54 -6.31 7.61
C PRO A 52 0.43 -5.01 8.40
N ASP A 53 -0.37 -5.00 9.46
CA ASP A 53 -0.52 -3.81 10.31
C ASP A 53 0.78 -3.36 10.98
N GLN A 54 1.71 -4.30 11.19
CA GLN A 54 3.01 -4.04 11.78
C GLN A 54 3.87 -3.09 10.92
N LEU A 55 3.68 -3.10 9.59
CA LEU A 55 4.34 -2.15 8.69
C LEU A 55 4.03 -0.71 9.11
N TRP A 56 2.78 -0.43 9.44
CA TRP A 56 2.34 0.92 9.76
C TRP A 56 2.86 1.43 11.09
N ALA A 57 3.03 0.54 12.06
CA ALA A 57 3.69 0.88 13.32
C ALA A 57 5.14 1.29 13.05
N ASP A 58 5.89 0.44 12.35
CA ASP A 58 7.31 0.67 12.02
C ASP A 58 7.52 1.95 11.18
N LEU A 59 6.65 2.21 10.20
CA LEU A 59 6.73 3.44 9.40
C LEU A 59 6.45 4.71 10.22
N ARG A 60 5.54 4.67 11.21
CA ARG A 60 5.29 5.81 12.12
C ARG A 60 6.46 6.01 13.08
N ASP A 61 6.99 4.93 13.65
CA ASP A 61 8.12 4.99 14.58
C ASP A 61 9.38 5.58 13.90
N ARG A 62 9.52 5.37 12.59
CA ARG A 62 10.57 5.96 11.75
C ARG A 62 10.24 7.37 11.22
N GLY A 63 9.08 7.92 11.53
CA GLY A 63 8.64 9.24 11.06
C GLY A 63 8.41 9.34 9.56
N LEU A 64 8.15 8.21 8.88
CA LEU A 64 7.93 8.16 7.42
C LEU A 64 6.48 8.42 7.03
N ILE A 65 5.55 8.24 7.97
CA ILE A 65 4.12 8.56 7.87
C ILE A 65 3.63 9.10 9.21
N THR A 66 2.46 9.74 9.20
CA THR A 66 1.76 10.27 10.37
C THR A 66 0.69 9.32 10.91
#